data_AF-A0A0L0EUE4-F1
#
_entry.id   AF-A0A0L0EUE4-F1
#
_cell.length_a   1.000
_cell.length_b   1.000
_cell.length_c   1.000
_cell.angle_alpha   90.00
_cell.angle_beta   90.00
_cell.angle_gamma   90.00
#
_symmetry.space_group_name_H-M   'P 1'
#
loop_
_entity.id
_entity.type
_entity.pdbx_description
1 polymer ?
#
loop_
_entity_poly.entity_id
_entity_poly.type
_entity_poly.pdbx_seq_one_letter_code
_entity_poly.pdbx_strand_id
1 'polypeptide(L)'
;MTVLWKPLQLRLLSHLLAMSVVLAAVTTEAAPVYVQAGPGSFNHAALDLLADRNTDTYQRLYSGTPDDTYAAATNNNAWAFSALANSTIDGQLVPAIVNAMRNYQVTALNATVHMPIEMCVFGLNKTSKITHAASHPAALKQINRWLSAHQIKAKPVPEGTNEAARLLADGQFDQNTVAIGSCALKAVYPALTLREAGVQDNADNHTLFGLMKLEKRPHTISEDEARTALKQVVAQAHTQIKARTDSGKSVFSLIDKRLAQMQSVALFKAHKHKPIEDLSREVVVLSKALEQARQHCLDASSVKAFFQAQMDAAKAIQYRYRAQWLAEGVPNKTADLTQLRQALNQLGSAILETLTAHLAQHGNLTPELAPAFHAALITDNLTDKDKQRLYQTLQSVRRIENCQATD
;
A
#
# COMPACT_ATOMS: atom_id res chain seq x y z
N MET A 1 -8.41 -78.85 59.29
CA MET A 1 -8.96 -77.47 59.33
C MET A 1 -7.82 -76.50 59.10
N THR A 2 -8.02 -75.56 58.18
CA THR A 2 -7.22 -74.33 57.91
C THR A 2 -5.71 -74.47 57.69
N VAL A 3 -5.28 -74.35 56.42
CA VAL A 3 -4.02 -73.68 56.08
C VAL A 3 -4.25 -72.79 54.86
N LEU A 4 -4.09 -71.48 55.06
CA LEU A 4 -4.12 -70.41 54.07
C LEU A 4 -2.93 -70.53 53.10
N TRP A 5 -3.16 -70.33 51.80
CA TRP A 5 -2.12 -69.88 50.88
C TRP A 5 -2.66 -68.76 49.97
N LYS A 6 -2.01 -67.59 50.04
CA LYS A 6 -2.27 -66.39 49.21
C LYS A 6 -1.75 -66.65 47.79
N PRO A 7 -2.48 -66.25 46.72
CA PRO A 7 -1.90 -66.22 45.38
C PRO A 7 -1.20 -64.88 45.10
N LEU A 8 -0.05 -65.01 44.44
CA LEU A 8 0.85 -63.98 43.95
C LEU A 8 0.19 -63.21 42.78
N GLN A 9 0.13 -61.87 42.84
CA GLN A 9 -0.33 -61.05 41.72
C GLN A 9 0.81 -60.82 40.71
N LEU A 10 0.65 -61.34 39.48
CA LEU A 10 1.50 -61.01 38.33
C LEU A 10 1.08 -59.64 37.77
N ARG A 11 1.99 -58.67 37.76
CA ARG A 11 1.82 -57.39 37.06
C ARG A 11 2.23 -57.56 35.59
N LEU A 12 1.29 -57.37 34.67
CA LEU A 12 1.58 -57.22 33.24
C LEU A 12 2.23 -55.85 32.98
N LEU A 13 3.40 -55.85 32.34
CA LEU A 13 3.96 -54.66 31.69
C LEU A 13 3.29 -54.46 30.33
N SER A 14 2.61 -53.33 30.14
CA SER A 14 2.17 -52.83 28.84
C SER A 14 3.26 -51.90 28.27
N HIS A 15 3.85 -52.28 27.14
CA HIS A 15 4.72 -51.40 26.36
C HIS A 15 3.87 -50.55 25.41
N LEU A 16 3.74 -49.25 25.72
CA LEU A 16 3.18 -48.24 24.83
C LEU A 16 4.28 -47.80 23.85
N LEU A 17 4.12 -48.19 22.58
CA LEU A 17 4.89 -47.62 21.46
C LEU A 17 4.36 -46.19 21.20
N ALA A 18 5.12 -45.16 21.54
CA ALA A 18 4.81 -43.80 21.17
C ALA A 18 5.25 -43.56 19.71
N MET A 19 4.31 -43.52 18.77
CA MET A 19 4.56 -42.96 17.44
C MET A 19 4.61 -41.44 17.54
N SER A 20 5.82 -40.88 17.49
CA SER A 20 6.02 -39.44 17.34
C SER A 20 5.61 -39.02 15.93
N VAL A 21 4.43 -38.39 15.80
CA VAL A 21 4.03 -37.71 14.57
C VAL A 21 4.80 -36.38 14.52
N VAL A 22 5.81 -36.30 13.65
CA VAL A 22 6.47 -35.04 13.32
C VAL A 22 5.52 -34.25 12.42
N LEU A 23 4.86 -33.22 12.96
CA LEU A 23 4.21 -32.19 12.15
C LEU A 23 5.32 -31.40 11.43
N ALA A 24 5.56 -31.69 10.16
CA ALA A 24 6.33 -30.80 9.30
C ALA A 24 5.51 -29.53 9.09
N ALA A 25 5.95 -28.41 9.65
CA ALA A 25 5.42 -27.11 9.26
C ALA A 25 5.74 -26.91 7.77
N VAL A 26 4.72 -26.84 6.92
CA VAL A 26 4.88 -26.42 5.54
C VAL A 26 5.23 -24.94 5.58
N THR A 27 6.51 -24.62 5.58
CA THR A 27 6.96 -23.26 5.31
C THR A 27 6.74 -23.03 3.82
N THR A 28 5.73 -22.25 3.46
CA THR A 28 5.59 -21.78 2.08
C THR A 28 6.82 -20.93 1.75
N GLU A 29 7.70 -21.46 0.91
CA GLU A 29 8.88 -20.73 0.46
C GLU A 29 8.43 -19.51 -0.35
N ALA A 30 9.01 -18.34 -0.05
CA ALA A 30 8.66 -17.09 -0.69
C ALA A 30 8.84 -17.20 -2.21
N ALA A 31 7.82 -16.78 -2.99
CA ALA A 31 7.89 -16.90 -4.44
C ALA A 31 9.08 -16.09 -5.00
N PRO A 32 9.95 -16.69 -5.84
CA PRO A 32 11.06 -15.97 -6.46
C PRO A 32 10.54 -14.96 -7.48
N VAL A 33 10.95 -13.70 -7.29
CA VAL A 33 10.64 -12.59 -8.20
C VAL A 33 11.94 -11.96 -8.66
N TYR A 34 12.20 -12.02 -9.96
CA TYR A 34 13.29 -11.29 -10.59
C TYR A 34 12.88 -9.83 -10.77
N VAL A 35 13.60 -8.92 -10.13
CA VAL A 35 13.25 -7.50 -10.04
C VAL A 35 14.23 -6.69 -10.87
N GLN A 36 13.70 -5.84 -11.75
CA GLN A 36 14.51 -4.89 -12.51
C GLN A 36 15.25 -3.92 -11.57
N ALA A 37 16.45 -3.49 -11.97
CA ALA A 37 17.37 -2.62 -11.24
C ALA A 37 17.94 -3.31 -9.98
N GLY A 38 18.21 -2.54 -8.93
CA GLY A 38 18.78 -3.05 -7.68
C GLY A 38 17.99 -2.67 -6.42
N PRO A 39 18.49 -3.07 -5.23
CA PRO A 39 17.90 -2.72 -3.95
C PRO A 39 17.68 -1.20 -3.78
N GLY A 40 16.48 -0.81 -3.34
CA GLY A 40 16.10 0.59 -3.11
C GLY A 40 15.78 1.39 -4.38
N SER A 41 15.74 0.74 -5.55
CA SER A 41 15.22 1.36 -6.78
C SER A 41 13.70 1.61 -6.72
N PHE A 42 13.15 2.29 -7.72
CA PHE A 42 11.69 2.43 -7.85
C PHE A 42 10.98 1.08 -8.07
N ASN A 43 11.63 0.09 -8.69
CA ASN A 43 11.07 -1.26 -8.79
C ASN A 43 11.03 -1.95 -7.41
N HIS A 44 12.02 -1.72 -6.55
CA HIS A 44 11.98 -2.20 -5.16
C HIS A 44 10.76 -1.62 -4.43
N ALA A 45 10.60 -0.29 -4.46
CA ALA A 45 9.49 0.39 -3.79
C ALA A 45 8.12 -0.02 -4.32
N ALA A 46 8.00 -0.20 -5.65
CA ALA A 46 6.74 -0.63 -6.25
C ALA A 46 6.40 -2.10 -5.91
N LEU A 47 7.40 -2.96 -5.70
CA LEU A 47 7.17 -4.33 -5.26
C LEU A 47 6.78 -4.40 -3.78
N ASP A 48 7.26 -3.47 -2.93
CA ASP A 48 6.76 -3.31 -1.55
C ASP A 48 5.25 -3.06 -1.55
N LEU A 49 4.76 -2.17 -2.43
CA LEU A 49 3.33 -1.89 -2.54
C LEU A 49 2.51 -3.13 -2.91
N LEU A 50 3.03 -4.04 -3.75
CA LEU A 50 2.36 -5.31 -4.04
C LEU A 50 2.39 -6.27 -2.84
N ALA A 51 3.55 -6.39 -2.20
CA ALA A 51 3.72 -7.25 -1.02
C ALA A 51 2.75 -6.83 0.10
N ASP A 52 2.62 -5.53 0.33
CA ASP A 52 1.74 -4.96 1.36
C ASP A 52 0.25 -5.23 1.11
N ARG A 53 -0.17 -5.44 -0.15
CA ARG A 53 -1.57 -5.78 -0.48
C ARG A 53 -1.98 -7.12 0.13
N ASN A 54 -1.14 -8.15 0.02
CA ASN A 54 -1.52 -9.49 0.46
C ASN A 54 -0.72 -9.98 1.68
N THR A 55 0.18 -9.15 2.23
CA THR A 55 1.18 -9.59 3.20
C THR A 55 2.09 -10.69 2.62
N ASP A 56 2.28 -10.66 1.29
CA ASP A 56 3.12 -11.62 0.58
C ASP A 56 4.59 -11.37 0.94
N THR A 57 5.36 -12.46 1.03
CA THR A 57 6.82 -12.37 1.04
C THR A 57 7.35 -12.79 -0.32
N TYR A 58 8.01 -11.87 -1.03
CA TYR A 58 8.71 -12.17 -2.28
C TYR A 58 10.20 -12.36 -2.02
N GLN A 59 10.78 -13.46 -2.53
CA GLN A 59 12.22 -13.60 -2.60
C GLN A 59 12.72 -12.73 -3.77
N ARG A 60 13.28 -11.56 -3.46
CA ARG A 60 13.72 -10.58 -4.46
C ARG A 60 15.08 -10.96 -5.03
N LEU A 61 15.13 -11.16 -6.34
CA LEU A 61 16.35 -11.45 -7.10
C LEU A 61 16.59 -10.27 -8.06
N TYR A 62 17.50 -9.38 -7.72
CA TYR A 62 17.77 -8.19 -8.53
C TYR A 62 18.60 -8.53 -9.77
N SER A 63 18.15 -8.07 -10.94
CA SER A 63 18.77 -8.40 -12.23
C SER A 63 19.33 -7.20 -12.98
N GLY A 64 19.22 -5.97 -12.45
CA GLY A 64 19.75 -4.79 -13.11
C GLY A 64 18.92 -4.36 -14.32
N THR A 65 19.13 -4.97 -15.48
CA THR A 65 18.49 -4.55 -16.74
C THR A 65 17.17 -5.30 -17.00
N PRO A 66 16.25 -4.75 -17.81
CA PRO A 66 15.08 -5.49 -18.27
C PRO A 66 15.38 -6.80 -19.00
N ASP A 67 16.39 -6.82 -19.87
CA ASP A 67 16.78 -8.02 -20.62
C ASP A 67 17.25 -9.14 -19.66
N ASP A 68 18.11 -8.82 -18.69
CA ASP A 68 18.57 -9.77 -17.67
C ASP A 68 17.42 -10.26 -16.79
N THR A 69 16.52 -9.35 -16.40
CA THR A 69 15.32 -9.67 -15.61
C THR A 69 14.44 -10.69 -16.34
N TYR A 70 14.21 -10.46 -17.64
CA TYR A 70 13.34 -11.32 -18.45
C TYR A 70 14.00 -12.65 -18.77
N ALA A 71 15.29 -12.64 -19.07
CA ALA A 71 16.09 -13.85 -19.27
C ALA A 71 16.08 -14.73 -18.01
N ALA A 72 16.40 -14.15 -16.85
CA ALA A 72 16.48 -14.88 -15.59
C ALA A 72 15.11 -15.41 -15.15
N ALA A 73 14.05 -14.60 -15.24
CA ALA A 73 12.69 -15.05 -14.92
C ALA A 73 12.23 -16.20 -15.83
N THR A 74 12.51 -16.13 -17.13
CA THR A 74 12.14 -17.18 -18.08
C THR A 74 12.93 -18.47 -17.81
N ASN A 75 14.25 -18.37 -17.67
CA ASN A 75 15.13 -19.54 -17.47
C ASN A 75 14.82 -20.31 -16.17
N ASN A 76 14.34 -19.60 -15.15
CA ASN A 76 14.03 -20.19 -13.85
C ASN A 76 12.53 -20.45 -13.65
N ASN A 77 11.70 -20.26 -14.69
CA ASN A 77 10.24 -20.30 -14.59
C ASN A 77 9.71 -19.54 -13.35
N ALA A 78 10.21 -18.32 -13.16
CA ALA A 78 9.89 -17.44 -12.03
C ALA A 78 9.05 -16.24 -12.51
N TRP A 79 8.70 -15.32 -11.60
CA TRP A 79 8.05 -14.06 -11.96
C TRP A 79 9.08 -12.98 -12.28
N ALA A 80 8.76 -12.08 -13.22
CA ALA A 80 9.51 -10.85 -13.45
C ALA A 80 8.72 -9.65 -12.94
N PHE A 81 9.42 -8.67 -12.37
CA PHE A 81 8.84 -7.40 -11.94
C PHE A 81 9.62 -6.22 -12.53
N SER A 82 8.94 -5.44 -13.37
CA SER A 82 9.54 -4.33 -14.11
C SER A 82 8.59 -3.15 -14.25
N ALA A 83 9.16 -1.97 -14.50
CA ALA A 83 8.41 -0.82 -14.98
C ALA A 83 7.86 -1.11 -16.39
N LEU A 84 6.67 -0.62 -16.71
CA LEU A 84 6.00 -0.82 -18.00
C LEU A 84 5.82 0.50 -18.74
N ALA A 85 5.32 1.51 -18.02
CA ALA A 85 5.03 2.83 -18.57
C ALA A 85 5.30 3.93 -17.54
N ASN A 86 5.67 5.12 -18.01
CA ASN A 86 5.88 6.30 -17.17
C ASN A 86 5.27 7.54 -17.84
N SER A 87 4.63 8.41 -17.04
CA SER A 87 3.87 9.56 -17.55
C SER A 87 4.71 10.66 -18.19
N THR A 88 6.01 10.70 -17.92
CA THR A 88 6.94 11.73 -18.44
C THR A 88 7.65 11.30 -19.73
N ILE A 89 7.49 10.05 -20.16
CA ILE A 89 8.10 9.53 -21.38
C ILE A 89 7.15 9.76 -22.57
N ASP A 90 7.69 10.19 -23.71
CA ASP A 90 6.91 10.30 -24.95
C ASP A 90 6.41 8.93 -25.41
N GLY A 91 5.12 8.85 -25.75
CA GLY A 91 4.42 7.58 -25.95
C GLY A 91 4.30 6.68 -24.70
N GLN A 92 4.74 7.17 -23.53
CA GLN A 92 4.65 6.60 -22.18
C GLN A 92 5.32 5.25 -21.94
N LEU A 93 5.76 4.54 -22.97
CA LEU A 93 6.40 3.23 -22.84
C LEU A 93 7.86 3.35 -22.44
N VAL A 94 8.30 2.52 -21.49
CA VAL A 94 9.72 2.47 -21.10
C VAL A 94 10.55 1.85 -22.24
N PRO A 95 11.50 2.58 -22.88
CA PRO A 95 12.18 2.09 -24.08
C PRO A 95 13.00 0.81 -23.87
N ALA A 96 13.65 0.66 -22.71
CA ALA A 96 14.40 -0.56 -22.38
C ALA A 96 13.50 -1.80 -22.28
N ILE A 97 12.23 -1.61 -21.93
CA ILE A 97 11.23 -2.68 -21.86
C ILE A 97 10.74 -3.03 -23.26
N VAL A 98 10.52 -2.03 -24.12
CA VAL A 98 10.24 -2.26 -25.54
C VAL A 98 11.35 -3.11 -26.16
N ASN A 99 12.63 -2.79 -25.89
CA ASN A 99 13.76 -3.56 -26.39
C ASN A 99 13.74 -5.02 -25.90
N ALA A 100 13.56 -5.24 -24.59
CA ALA A 100 13.47 -6.60 -24.05
C ALA A 100 12.28 -7.38 -24.62
N MET A 101 11.13 -6.73 -24.83
CA MET A 101 9.94 -7.35 -25.42
C MET A 101 10.11 -7.74 -26.89
N ARG A 102 11.19 -7.32 -27.57
CA ARG A 102 11.53 -7.85 -28.89
C ARG A 102 11.94 -9.32 -28.82
N ASN A 103 12.49 -9.77 -27.70
CA ASN A 103 12.95 -11.15 -27.49
C ASN A 103 12.04 -11.95 -26.56
N TYR A 104 11.20 -11.30 -25.76
CA TYR A 104 10.34 -11.93 -24.78
C TYR A 104 8.87 -11.50 -24.94
N GLN A 105 7.94 -12.38 -24.59
CA GLN A 105 6.51 -12.10 -24.57
C GLN A 105 5.94 -12.31 -23.17
N VAL A 106 5.04 -11.41 -22.75
CA VAL A 106 4.29 -11.58 -21.51
C VAL A 106 3.17 -12.59 -21.76
N THR A 107 3.16 -13.67 -20.98
CA THR A 107 2.14 -14.74 -21.08
C THR A 107 1.10 -14.66 -19.97
N ALA A 108 1.44 -14.04 -18.83
CA ALA A 108 0.48 -13.70 -17.79
C ALA A 108 0.89 -12.41 -17.06
N LEU A 109 -0.12 -11.61 -16.69
CA LEU A 109 0.04 -10.42 -15.86
C LEU A 109 -0.70 -10.62 -14.54
N ASN A 110 0.03 -10.97 -13.49
CA ASN A 110 -0.56 -11.38 -12.21
C ASN A 110 -1.04 -10.19 -11.37
N ALA A 111 -0.20 -9.16 -11.27
CA ALA A 111 -0.50 -7.98 -10.46
C ALA A 111 0.21 -6.75 -11.00
N THR A 112 -0.38 -5.59 -10.72
CA THR A 112 0.11 -4.29 -11.20
C THR A 112 0.04 -3.23 -10.11
N VAL A 113 1.01 -2.31 -10.13
CA VAL A 113 1.09 -1.16 -9.24
C VAL A 113 1.27 0.11 -10.05
N HIS A 114 0.54 1.14 -9.65
CA HIS A 114 0.73 2.50 -10.13
C HIS A 114 1.30 3.31 -8.98
N MET A 115 2.49 3.88 -9.16
CA MET A 115 3.24 4.54 -8.09
C MET A 115 3.67 5.94 -8.53
N PRO A 116 3.34 6.99 -7.75
CA PRO A 116 3.92 8.31 -7.91
C PRO A 116 5.45 8.26 -7.75
N ILE A 117 6.17 8.99 -8.59
CA ILE A 117 7.63 9.07 -8.55
C ILE A 117 8.03 10.28 -7.71
N GLU A 118 8.26 10.00 -6.42
CA GLU A 118 8.88 10.93 -5.49
C GLU A 118 10.38 10.70 -5.43
N MET A 119 11.16 11.73 -5.76
CA MET A 119 12.62 11.69 -5.68
C MET A 119 13.09 12.27 -4.35
N CYS A 120 13.90 11.49 -3.64
CA CYS A 120 14.50 11.85 -2.38
C CYS A 120 16.00 12.12 -2.54
N VAL A 121 16.50 13.12 -1.81
CA VAL A 121 17.90 13.51 -1.73
C VAL A 121 18.55 12.85 -0.52
N PHE A 122 19.61 12.10 -0.74
CA PHE A 122 20.35 11.40 0.31
C PHE A 122 21.80 11.88 0.38
N GLY A 123 22.25 12.22 1.59
CA GLY A 123 23.65 12.53 1.88
C GLY A 123 24.20 11.66 2.99
N LEU A 124 25.51 11.76 3.26
CA LEU A 124 26.10 11.20 4.48
C LEU A 124 25.89 12.19 5.63
N ASN A 125 25.98 11.72 6.88
CA ASN A 125 25.85 12.60 8.06
C ASN A 125 26.83 13.79 8.02
N LYS A 126 28.05 13.56 7.51
CA LYS A 126 29.11 14.57 7.40
C LYS A 126 28.96 15.52 6.20
N THR A 127 27.99 15.30 5.33
CA THR A 127 27.73 16.20 4.18
C THR A 127 27.29 17.57 4.71
N SER A 128 28.18 18.57 4.62
CA SER A 128 27.95 19.94 5.10
C SER A 128 27.54 20.88 3.97
N LYS A 129 28.25 20.86 2.83
CA LYS A 129 27.92 21.65 1.63
C LYS A 129 27.71 20.73 0.44
N ILE A 130 26.51 20.76 -0.13
CA ILE A 130 26.15 19.97 -1.32
C ILE A 130 26.59 20.75 -2.57
N THR A 131 27.40 20.13 -3.42
CA THR A 131 27.83 20.71 -4.71
C THR A 131 27.58 19.78 -5.90
N HIS A 132 27.37 18.48 -5.65
CA HIS A 132 27.09 17.49 -6.68
C HIS A 132 25.90 16.61 -6.33
N ALA A 133 25.11 16.23 -7.34
CA ALA A 133 24.03 15.26 -7.21
C ALA A 133 24.25 14.09 -8.19
N ALA A 134 24.43 12.90 -7.63
CA ALA A 134 24.64 11.66 -8.36
C ALA A 134 23.32 10.90 -8.54
N SER A 135 23.00 10.52 -9.78
CA SER A 135 21.82 9.70 -10.09
C SER A 135 21.85 9.21 -11.54
N HIS A 136 20.86 8.39 -11.91
CA HIS A 136 20.64 8.00 -13.30
C HIS A 136 20.37 9.23 -14.19
N PRO A 137 20.89 9.30 -15.43
CA PRO A 137 20.67 10.44 -16.33
C PRO A 137 19.20 10.82 -16.53
N ALA A 138 18.30 9.83 -16.62
CA ALA A 138 16.87 10.09 -16.73
C ALA A 138 16.26 10.71 -15.46
N ALA A 139 16.79 10.41 -14.27
CA ALA A 139 16.35 11.01 -13.01
C ALA A 139 16.89 12.44 -12.86
N LEU A 140 18.17 12.67 -13.22
CA LEU A 140 18.77 14.01 -13.22
C LEU A 140 18.01 14.99 -14.11
N LYS A 141 17.53 14.53 -15.27
CA LYS A 141 16.68 15.34 -16.18
C LYS A 141 15.32 15.73 -15.60
N GLN A 142 14.87 15.05 -14.53
CA GLN A 142 13.57 15.29 -13.89
C GLN A 142 13.69 16.17 -12.63
N ILE A 143 14.87 16.71 -12.33
CA ILE A 143 15.12 17.55 -11.13
C ILE A 143 15.88 18.85 -11.49
N ASN A 144 15.77 19.31 -12.73
CA ASN A 144 16.57 20.43 -13.24
C ASN A 144 16.32 21.74 -12.48
N ARG A 145 15.08 21.96 -12.01
CA ARG A 145 14.76 23.15 -11.21
C ARG A 145 15.48 23.10 -9.87
N TRP A 146 15.47 21.96 -9.20
CA TRP A 146 16.16 21.78 -7.92
C TRP A 146 17.68 21.94 -8.07
N LEU A 147 18.28 21.34 -9.10
CA LEU A 147 19.71 21.48 -9.38
C LEU A 147 20.10 22.95 -9.62
N SER A 148 19.31 23.67 -10.41
CA SER A 148 19.56 25.07 -10.75
C SER A 148 19.40 26.00 -9.55
N ALA A 149 18.33 25.83 -8.77
CA ALA A 149 18.04 26.63 -7.59
C ALA A 149 19.15 26.53 -6.52
N HIS A 150 19.79 25.37 -6.42
CA HIS A 150 20.85 25.10 -5.45
C HIS A 150 22.27 25.20 -6.03
N GLN A 151 22.42 25.52 -7.33
CA GLN A 151 23.70 25.56 -8.04
C GLN A 151 24.49 24.23 -7.95
N ILE A 152 23.79 23.10 -8.00
CA ILE A 152 24.35 21.76 -7.86
C ILE A 152 24.69 21.19 -9.24
N LYS A 153 25.89 20.60 -9.36
CA LYS A 153 26.35 19.93 -10.58
C LYS A 153 25.83 18.49 -10.65
N ALA A 154 25.22 18.13 -11.78
CA ALA A 154 24.78 16.76 -12.03
C ALA A 154 25.99 15.82 -12.24
N LYS A 155 25.96 14.64 -11.60
CA LYS A 155 26.94 13.56 -11.74
C LYS A 155 26.24 12.28 -12.25
N PRO A 156 26.25 11.99 -13.55
CA PRO A 156 25.50 10.86 -14.10
C PRO A 156 26.08 9.50 -13.66
N VAL A 157 25.19 8.58 -13.28
CA VAL A 157 25.46 7.17 -12.96
C VAL A 157 24.53 6.30 -13.82
N PRO A 158 24.94 5.91 -15.04
CA PRO A 158 24.09 5.19 -16.00
C PRO A 158 23.48 3.88 -15.49
N GLU A 159 24.10 3.26 -14.49
CA GLU A 159 23.69 1.99 -13.90
C GLU A 159 22.40 2.09 -13.08
N GLY A 160 22.04 3.28 -12.60
CA GLY A 160 20.75 3.51 -11.93
C GLY A 160 20.80 4.44 -10.73
N THR A 161 19.61 4.82 -10.25
CA THR A 161 19.45 5.65 -9.05
C THR A 161 19.90 4.92 -7.78
N ASN A 162 19.64 3.62 -7.70
CA ASN A 162 20.09 2.77 -6.60
C ASN A 162 21.61 2.61 -6.58
N GLU A 163 22.26 2.59 -7.75
CA GLU A 163 23.71 2.46 -7.82
C GLU A 163 24.40 3.74 -7.35
N ALA A 164 23.88 4.91 -7.72
CA ALA A 164 24.36 6.18 -7.16
C ALA A 164 24.28 6.21 -5.62
N ALA A 165 23.21 5.66 -5.04
CA ALA A 165 23.06 5.56 -3.59
C ALA A 165 24.03 4.55 -2.96
N ARG A 166 24.26 3.40 -3.61
CA ARG A 166 25.25 2.41 -3.17
C ARG A 166 26.65 3.01 -3.16
N LEU A 167 27.06 3.65 -4.26
CA LEU A 167 28.36 4.34 -4.38
C LEU A 167 28.54 5.41 -3.30
N LEU A 168 27.49 6.17 -2.98
CA LEU A 168 27.53 7.15 -1.89
C LEU A 168 27.69 6.47 -0.52
N ALA A 169 26.91 5.42 -0.26
CA ALA A 169 26.94 4.68 1.01
C ALA A 169 28.30 4.02 1.26
N ASP A 170 28.95 3.54 0.20
CA ASP A 170 30.28 2.92 0.24
C ASP A 170 31.42 3.96 0.26
N GLY A 171 31.11 5.26 0.32
CA GLY A 171 32.11 6.33 0.39
C GLY A 171 32.89 6.54 -0.91
N GLN A 172 32.35 6.12 -2.06
CA GLN A 172 32.98 6.27 -3.38
C GLN A 172 32.73 7.65 -4.01
N PHE A 173 32.03 8.53 -3.30
CA PHE A 173 31.87 9.93 -3.68
C PHE A 173 32.45 10.85 -2.61
N ASP A 174 32.86 12.04 -3.06
CA ASP A 174 33.29 13.12 -2.18
C ASP A 174 32.16 13.51 -1.20
N GLN A 175 32.54 14.01 -0.02
CA GLN A 175 31.60 14.40 1.04
C GLN A 175 30.61 15.51 0.64
N ASN A 176 30.83 16.18 -0.50
CA ASN A 176 29.97 17.20 -1.08
C ASN A 176 28.94 16.67 -2.09
N THR A 177 28.88 15.34 -2.28
CA THR A 177 27.98 14.68 -3.22
C THR A 177 26.77 14.09 -2.47
N VAL A 178 25.59 14.26 -3.05
CA VAL A 178 24.35 13.56 -2.63
C VAL A 178 23.92 12.56 -3.71
N ALA A 179 23.15 11.55 -3.32
CA ALA A 179 22.52 10.61 -4.23
C ALA A 179 21.02 10.93 -4.33
N ILE A 180 20.47 10.86 -5.54
CA ILE A 180 19.03 11.06 -5.80
C ILE A 180 18.40 9.75 -6.24
N GLY A 181 17.27 9.37 -5.64
CA GLY A 181 16.54 8.18 -6.04
C GLY A 181 15.21 8.01 -5.29
N SER A 182 14.70 6.77 -5.26
CA SER A 182 13.48 6.46 -4.50
C SER A 182 13.71 6.69 -3.00
N CYS A 183 12.67 7.14 -2.30
CA CYS A 183 12.72 7.29 -0.85
C CYS A 183 12.93 5.94 -0.12
N ALA A 184 12.65 4.81 -0.77
CA ALA A 184 12.94 3.47 -0.27
C ALA A 184 14.44 3.21 -0.02
N LEU A 185 15.33 4.01 -0.63
CA LEU A 185 16.78 3.94 -0.39
C LEU A 185 17.14 4.03 1.10
N LYS A 186 16.35 4.75 1.92
CA LYS A 186 16.64 4.89 3.35
C LYS A 186 16.59 3.55 4.10
N ALA A 187 15.67 2.68 3.72
CA ALA A 187 15.53 1.35 4.34
C ALA A 187 16.68 0.41 3.93
N VAL A 188 17.20 0.59 2.71
CA VAL A 188 18.26 -0.26 2.14
C VAL A 188 19.66 0.18 2.54
N TYR A 189 19.89 1.49 2.66
CA TYR A 189 21.19 2.07 3.01
C TYR A 189 21.08 2.90 4.30
N PRO A 190 21.14 2.28 5.50
CA PRO A 190 20.92 2.97 6.77
C PRO A 190 21.89 4.12 7.05
N ALA A 191 23.10 4.07 6.48
CA ALA A 191 24.12 5.11 6.58
C ALA A 191 23.75 6.42 5.87
N LEU A 192 22.80 6.37 4.92
CA LEU A 192 22.31 7.54 4.21
C LEU A 192 21.29 8.30 5.07
N THR A 193 21.38 9.62 5.00
CA THR A 193 20.48 10.55 5.69
C THR A 193 19.64 11.26 4.66
N LEU A 194 18.32 11.16 4.82
CA LEU A 194 17.35 11.91 4.01
C LEU A 194 17.56 13.41 4.26
N ARG A 195 17.84 14.16 3.21
CA ARG A 195 18.02 15.62 3.26
C ARG A 195 16.78 16.36 2.81
N GLU A 196 16.13 15.86 1.78
CA GLU A 196 14.95 16.46 1.16
C GLU A 196 14.16 15.38 0.41
N ALA A 197 12.85 15.58 0.27
CA ALA A 197 11.95 14.70 -0.46
C ALA A 197 11.11 15.52 -1.44
N GLY A 198 10.68 14.90 -2.54
CA GLY A 198 9.82 15.56 -3.52
C GLY A 198 10.54 16.56 -4.43
N VAL A 199 11.81 16.31 -4.78
CA VAL A 199 12.62 17.26 -5.59
C VAL A 199 12.38 17.19 -7.10
N GLN A 200 11.50 16.30 -7.57
CA GLN A 200 11.14 16.18 -8.99
C GLN A 200 10.39 17.42 -9.51
N ASP A 201 10.70 17.79 -10.76
CA ASP A 201 10.12 18.95 -11.44
C ASP A 201 8.61 18.79 -11.72
N ASN A 202 8.15 17.54 -11.90
CA ASN A 202 6.75 17.19 -12.13
C ASN A 202 6.21 16.34 -10.97
N ALA A 203 5.34 16.92 -10.14
CA ALA A 203 4.70 16.24 -9.03
C ALA A 203 3.72 15.14 -9.47
N ASP A 204 3.20 15.21 -10.70
CA ASP A 204 2.26 14.23 -11.27
C ASP A 204 2.97 13.07 -12.00
N ASN A 205 4.30 13.00 -11.87
CA ASN A 205 5.08 11.90 -12.43
C ASN A 205 4.70 10.57 -11.75
N HIS A 206 4.39 9.57 -12.56
CA HIS A 206 4.02 8.26 -12.06
C HIS A 206 4.48 7.16 -13.02
N THR A 207 4.73 5.98 -12.46
CA THR A 207 5.14 4.79 -13.20
C THR A 207 4.18 3.64 -12.92
N LEU A 208 3.84 2.92 -13.98
CA LEU A 208 3.11 1.67 -13.93
C LEU A 208 4.10 0.51 -13.94
N PHE A 209 3.93 -0.43 -13.02
CA PHE A 209 4.75 -1.64 -12.87
C PHE A 209 3.88 -2.89 -12.97
N GLY A 210 4.48 -4.01 -13.39
CA GLY A 210 3.79 -5.28 -13.51
C GLY A 210 4.61 -6.47 -13.01
N LEU A 211 3.94 -7.40 -12.33
CA LEU A 211 4.42 -8.73 -11.99
C LEU A 211 3.92 -9.72 -13.06
N MET A 212 4.85 -10.29 -13.81
CA MET A 212 4.56 -10.95 -15.09
C MET A 212 5.23 -12.31 -15.22
N LYS A 213 4.56 -13.23 -15.91
CA LYS A 213 5.18 -14.40 -16.52
C LYS A 213 5.59 -14.08 -17.95
N LEU A 214 6.71 -14.63 -18.34
CA LEU A 214 7.36 -14.38 -19.62
C LEU A 214 7.76 -15.68 -20.29
N GLU A 215 7.81 -15.63 -21.62
CA GLU A 215 8.43 -16.66 -22.45
C GLU A 215 9.39 -16.00 -23.44
N LYS A 216 10.45 -16.73 -23.79
CA LYS A 216 11.34 -16.33 -24.88
C LYS A 216 10.62 -16.55 -26.21
N ARG A 217 10.60 -15.52 -27.07
CA ARG A 217 10.06 -15.62 -28.42
C ARG A 217 10.95 -16.53 -29.28
N PRO A 218 10.39 -17.24 -30.26
CA PRO A 218 11.19 -18.05 -31.18
C PRO A 218 12.14 -17.17 -32.03
N HIS A 219 11.71 -15.95 -32.37
CA HIS A 219 12.47 -14.99 -33.17
C HIS A 219 12.32 -13.57 -32.59
N THR A 220 13.34 -12.74 -32.76
CA THR A 220 13.30 -11.32 -32.38
C THR A 220 12.31 -10.57 -33.28
N ILE A 221 11.37 -9.84 -32.69
CA ILE A 221 10.40 -9.02 -33.43
C ILE A 221 10.91 -7.58 -33.63
N SER A 222 10.23 -6.82 -34.49
CA SER A 222 10.50 -5.39 -34.71
C SER A 222 10.16 -4.56 -33.47
N GLU A 223 10.69 -3.33 -33.41
CA GLU A 223 10.36 -2.41 -32.32
C GLU A 223 8.87 -2.05 -32.30
N ASP A 224 8.23 -1.86 -33.46
CA ASP A 224 6.82 -1.50 -33.55
C ASP A 224 5.89 -2.63 -33.07
N GLU A 225 6.23 -3.88 -33.39
CA GLU A 225 5.53 -5.05 -32.87
C GLU A 225 5.70 -5.16 -31.35
N ALA A 226 6.90 -4.91 -30.83
CA ALA A 226 7.17 -4.93 -29.39
C ALA A 226 6.43 -3.80 -28.66
N ARG A 227 6.37 -2.59 -29.24
CA ARG A 227 5.56 -1.46 -28.72
C ARG A 227 4.08 -1.82 -28.70
N THR A 228 3.58 -2.45 -29.75
CA THR A 228 2.17 -2.88 -29.82
C THR A 228 1.86 -3.90 -28.73
N ALA A 229 2.73 -4.90 -28.54
CA ALA A 229 2.59 -5.88 -27.48
C ALA A 229 2.65 -5.24 -26.08
N LEU A 230 3.58 -4.31 -25.85
CA LEU A 230 3.67 -3.62 -24.56
C LEU A 230 2.43 -2.74 -24.28
N LYS A 231 1.87 -2.06 -25.29
CA LYS A 231 0.61 -1.30 -25.13
C LYS A 231 -0.54 -2.19 -24.68
N GLN A 232 -0.63 -3.43 -25.17
CA GLN A 232 -1.66 -4.37 -24.74
C GLN A 232 -1.48 -4.75 -23.27
N VAL A 233 -0.26 -5.03 -22.83
CA VAL A 233 0.06 -5.31 -21.42
C VAL A 233 -0.27 -4.10 -20.53
N VAL A 234 0.10 -2.90 -20.97
CA VAL A 234 -0.21 -1.64 -20.27
C VAL A 234 -1.73 -1.40 -20.16
N ALA A 235 -2.50 -1.69 -21.22
CA ALA A 235 -3.96 -1.56 -21.18
C ALA A 235 -4.62 -2.55 -20.20
N GLN A 236 -4.13 -3.80 -20.16
CA GLN A 236 -4.57 -4.78 -19.16
C GLN A 236 -4.22 -4.33 -17.75
N ALA A 237 -3.02 -3.79 -17.55
CA ALA A 237 -2.57 -3.26 -16.28
C ALA A 237 -3.42 -2.08 -15.80
N HIS A 238 -3.75 -1.13 -16.68
CA HIS A 238 -4.68 -0.05 -16.33
C HIS A 238 -6.06 -0.56 -15.95
N THR A 239 -6.53 -1.65 -16.57
CA THR A 239 -7.81 -2.28 -16.20
C THR A 239 -7.75 -2.83 -14.76
N GLN A 240 -6.66 -3.50 -14.37
CA GLN A 240 -6.46 -3.99 -12.99
C GLN A 240 -6.41 -2.83 -11.97
N ILE A 241 -5.64 -1.78 -12.27
CA ILE A 241 -5.53 -0.57 -11.43
C ILE A 241 -6.88 0.13 -11.27
N LYS A 242 -7.63 0.28 -12.38
CA LYS A 242 -8.96 0.90 -12.37
C LYS A 242 -9.94 0.09 -11.52
N ALA A 243 -9.99 -1.23 -11.70
CA ALA A 243 -10.87 -2.10 -10.92
C ALA A 243 -10.61 -1.97 -9.41
N ARG A 244 -9.33 -2.00 -9.00
CA ARG A 244 -8.94 -1.81 -7.60
C ARG A 244 -9.31 -0.41 -7.09
N THR A 245 -9.06 0.63 -7.88
CA THR A 245 -9.38 2.02 -7.53
C THR A 245 -10.89 2.23 -7.36
N ASP A 246 -11.70 1.70 -8.28
CA ASP A 246 -13.15 1.82 -8.24
C ASP A 246 -13.74 1.07 -7.04
N SER A 247 -13.22 -0.13 -6.73
CA SER A 247 -13.57 -0.87 -5.52
C SER A 247 -13.24 -0.07 -4.24
N GLY A 248 -12.06 0.56 -4.18
CA GLY A 248 -11.68 1.45 -3.07
C GLY A 248 -12.62 2.66 -2.94
N LYS A 249 -12.94 3.33 -4.06
CA LYS A 249 -13.87 4.48 -4.09
C LYS A 249 -15.25 4.13 -3.53
N SER A 250 -15.74 2.90 -3.74
CA SER A 250 -17.00 2.44 -3.15
C SER A 250 -16.97 2.47 -1.62
N VAL A 251 -15.88 2.00 -1.00
CA VAL A 251 -15.67 2.10 0.45
C VAL A 251 -15.59 3.58 0.88
N PHE A 252 -14.81 4.38 0.16
CA PHE A 252 -14.55 5.78 0.53
C PHE A 252 -15.82 6.64 0.45
N SER A 253 -16.67 6.41 -0.55
CA SER A 253 -17.96 7.10 -0.67
C SER A 253 -18.90 6.79 0.49
N LEU A 254 -18.89 5.57 1.03
CA LEU A 254 -19.70 5.22 2.20
C LEU A 254 -19.18 5.90 3.47
N ILE A 255 -17.86 6.02 3.63
CA ILE A 255 -17.23 6.79 4.72
C ILE A 255 -17.66 8.25 4.65
N ASP A 256 -17.58 8.87 3.47
CA ASP A 256 -18.01 10.26 3.27
C ASP A 256 -19.51 10.44 3.58
N LYS A 257 -20.39 9.58 3.04
CA LYS A 257 -21.83 9.60 3.33
C LYS A 257 -22.14 9.51 4.82
N ARG A 258 -21.35 8.71 5.57
CA ARG A 258 -21.48 8.57 7.02
C ARG A 258 -21.05 9.84 7.75
N LEU A 259 -19.95 10.46 7.34
CA LEU A 259 -19.46 11.71 7.92
C LEU A 259 -20.39 12.90 7.59
N ALA A 260 -21.00 12.92 6.41
CA ALA A 260 -21.97 13.94 6.01
C ALA A 260 -23.21 14.01 6.95
N GLN A 261 -23.54 12.92 7.66
CA GLN A 261 -24.61 12.92 8.66
C GLN A 261 -24.30 13.78 9.90
N MET A 262 -23.03 14.18 10.09
CA MET A 262 -22.59 14.85 11.32
C MET A 262 -23.14 16.26 11.47
N GLN A 263 -23.53 16.93 10.39
CA GLN A 263 -24.28 18.19 10.48
C GLN A 263 -25.63 17.97 11.19
N SER A 264 -26.39 16.96 10.76
CA SER A 264 -27.69 16.62 11.37
C SER A 264 -27.57 16.17 12.82
N VAL A 265 -26.50 15.42 13.16
CA VAL A 265 -26.19 15.06 14.55
C VAL A 265 -25.86 16.29 15.39
N ALA A 266 -25.06 17.23 14.85
CA ALA A 266 -24.74 18.49 15.51
C ALA A 266 -26.01 19.33 15.76
N LEU A 267 -26.90 19.43 14.76
CA LEU A 267 -28.19 20.12 14.87
C LEU A 267 -29.06 19.51 15.97
N PHE A 268 -29.24 18.18 15.96
CA PHE A 268 -30.03 17.49 16.98
C PHE A 268 -29.49 17.80 18.39
N LYS A 269 -28.18 17.66 18.58
CA LYS A 269 -27.53 17.94 19.87
C LYS A 269 -27.66 19.40 20.25
N ALA A 270 -27.71 20.32 19.29
CA ALA A 270 -27.91 21.74 19.54
C ALA A 270 -29.28 22.04 20.10
N HIS A 271 -30.31 21.60 19.39
CA HIS A 271 -31.70 21.82 19.77
C HIS A 271 -32.10 21.10 21.08
N LYS A 272 -31.44 19.97 21.39
CA LYS A 272 -31.71 19.21 22.62
C LYS A 272 -30.73 19.48 23.76
N HIS A 273 -29.83 20.46 23.61
CA HIS A 273 -28.78 20.79 24.58
C HIS A 273 -27.98 19.56 25.06
N LYS A 274 -27.64 18.66 24.13
CA LYS A 274 -26.84 17.46 24.40
C LYS A 274 -25.35 17.72 24.10
N PRO A 275 -24.42 17.11 24.87
CA PRO A 275 -23.00 17.23 24.59
C PRO A 275 -22.62 16.51 23.29
N ILE A 276 -21.56 17.00 22.64
CA ILE A 276 -20.98 16.33 21.47
C ILE A 276 -20.27 15.06 21.89
N GLU A 277 -19.44 15.15 22.93
CA GLU A 277 -18.76 14.00 23.52
C GLU A 277 -19.68 13.28 24.52
N ASP A 278 -19.87 11.99 24.29
CA ASP A 278 -20.63 11.10 25.15
C ASP A 278 -19.89 9.77 25.21
N LEU A 279 -18.98 9.66 26.16
CA LEU A 279 -18.10 8.51 26.31
C LEU A 279 -18.89 7.21 26.46
N SER A 280 -20.03 7.26 27.16
CA SER A 280 -20.89 6.08 27.34
C SER A 280 -21.47 5.60 26.01
N ARG A 281 -21.90 6.55 25.16
CA ARG A 281 -22.40 6.23 23.82
C ARG A 281 -21.29 5.81 22.87
N GLU A 282 -20.11 6.41 22.98
CA GLU A 282 -18.94 6.06 22.18
C GLU A 282 -18.54 4.59 22.38
N VAL A 283 -18.53 4.11 23.62
CA VAL A 283 -18.28 2.69 23.93
C VAL A 283 -19.28 1.78 23.22
N VAL A 284 -20.57 2.12 23.23
CA VAL A 284 -21.63 1.32 22.58
C VAL A 284 -21.50 1.33 21.06
N VAL A 285 -21.14 2.48 20.46
CA VAL A 285 -20.93 2.60 19.01
C VAL A 285 -19.73 1.75 18.57
N LEU A 286 -18.62 1.83 19.32
CA LEU A 286 -17.42 1.07 19.02
C LEU A 286 -17.66 -0.43 19.21
N SER A 287 -18.31 -0.86 20.30
CA SER A 287 -18.58 -2.28 20.55
C SER A 287 -19.41 -2.91 19.44
N LYS A 288 -20.45 -2.22 18.98
CA LYS A 288 -21.30 -2.66 17.87
C LYS A 288 -20.51 -2.76 16.56
N ALA A 289 -19.66 -1.76 16.26
CA ALA A 289 -18.82 -1.80 15.06
C ALA A 289 -17.85 -2.99 15.06
N LEU A 290 -17.28 -3.31 16.22
CA LEU A 290 -16.38 -4.46 16.37
C LEU A 290 -17.10 -5.80 16.26
N GLU A 291 -18.35 -5.88 16.72
CA GLU A 291 -19.21 -7.06 16.52
C GLU A 291 -19.53 -7.26 15.03
N GLN A 292 -19.98 -6.21 14.34
CA GLN A 292 -20.24 -6.23 12.89
C GLN A 292 -18.97 -6.55 12.09
N ALA A 293 -17.79 -6.06 12.52
CA ALA A 293 -16.53 -6.39 11.88
C ALA A 293 -16.27 -7.89 11.88
N ARG A 294 -16.52 -8.58 13.00
CA ARG A 294 -16.37 -10.04 13.10
C ARG A 294 -17.35 -10.77 12.17
N GLN A 295 -18.60 -10.31 12.10
CA GLN A 295 -19.62 -10.87 11.19
C GLN A 295 -19.20 -10.74 9.71
N HIS A 296 -18.49 -9.66 9.36
CA HIS A 296 -17.96 -9.42 8.01
C HIS A 296 -16.53 -9.95 7.79
N CYS A 297 -16.04 -10.87 8.62
CA CYS A 297 -14.71 -11.47 8.48
C CYS A 297 -13.54 -10.48 8.55
N LEU A 298 -13.69 -9.38 9.27
CA LEU A 298 -12.63 -8.42 9.53
C LEU A 298 -12.03 -8.67 10.91
N ASP A 299 -10.71 -8.50 11.03
CA ASP A 299 -10.06 -8.56 12.33
C ASP A 299 -10.49 -7.36 13.18
N ALA A 300 -11.26 -7.63 14.24
CA ALA A 300 -11.79 -6.61 15.14
C ALA A 300 -10.67 -5.76 15.78
N SER A 301 -9.48 -6.34 15.99
CA SER A 301 -8.35 -5.58 16.57
C SER A 301 -7.86 -4.50 15.60
N SER A 302 -7.74 -4.82 14.32
CA SER A 302 -7.36 -3.91 13.24
C SER A 302 -8.42 -2.83 12.96
N VAL A 303 -9.71 -3.16 13.07
CA VAL A 303 -10.83 -2.23 12.80
C VAL A 303 -10.99 -1.16 13.88
N LYS A 304 -10.60 -1.46 15.12
CA LYS A 304 -10.79 -0.56 16.27
C LYS A 304 -10.23 0.84 16.04
N ALA A 305 -8.99 0.93 15.53
CA ALA A 305 -8.33 2.22 15.30
C ALA A 305 -9.07 3.06 14.25
N PHE A 306 -9.55 2.42 13.18
CA PHE A 306 -10.30 3.08 12.12
C PHE A 306 -11.65 3.64 12.60
N PHE A 307 -12.42 2.87 13.37
CA PHE A 307 -13.69 3.37 13.91
C PHE A 307 -13.48 4.47 14.96
N GLN A 308 -12.43 4.39 15.77
CA GLN A 308 -12.07 5.50 16.67
C GLN A 308 -11.72 6.76 15.87
N ALA A 309 -10.93 6.65 14.80
CA ALA A 309 -10.62 7.80 13.94
C ALA A 309 -11.87 8.40 13.28
N GLN A 310 -12.82 7.56 12.83
CA GLN A 310 -14.12 8.01 12.34
C GLN A 310 -14.95 8.74 13.40
N MET A 311 -14.93 8.28 14.66
CA MET A 311 -15.62 8.94 15.77
C MET A 311 -14.98 10.28 16.13
N ASP A 312 -13.64 10.36 16.12
CA ASP A 312 -12.90 11.59 16.36
C ASP A 312 -13.17 12.63 15.26
N ALA A 313 -13.10 12.22 13.98
CA ALA A 313 -13.44 13.08 12.85
C ALA A 313 -14.91 13.54 12.92
N ALA A 314 -15.83 12.64 13.30
CA ALA A 314 -17.22 12.97 13.51
C ALA A 314 -17.44 14.02 14.62
N LYS A 315 -16.71 13.94 15.74
CA LYS A 315 -16.73 14.96 16.79
C LYS A 315 -16.17 16.29 16.27
N ALA A 316 -15.05 16.25 15.54
CA ALA A 316 -14.43 17.45 14.98
C ALA A 316 -15.37 18.21 14.03
N ILE A 317 -16.06 17.51 13.12
CA ILE A 317 -17.09 18.09 12.25
C ILE A 317 -18.21 18.75 13.08
N GLN A 318 -18.72 18.06 14.11
CA GLN A 318 -19.78 18.61 14.97
C GLN A 318 -19.32 19.87 15.71
N TYR A 319 -18.09 19.89 16.26
CA TYR A 319 -17.56 21.07 16.96
C TYR A 319 -17.39 22.27 16.00
N ARG A 320 -16.94 22.04 14.76
CA ARG A 320 -16.79 23.10 13.76
C ARG A 320 -18.13 23.71 13.36
N TYR A 321 -19.17 22.90 13.17
CA TYR A 321 -20.53 23.42 12.97
C TYR A 321 -21.04 24.22 14.16
N ARG A 322 -20.80 23.75 15.40
CA ARG A 322 -21.17 24.52 16.60
C ARG A 322 -20.50 25.86 16.67
N ALA A 323 -19.21 25.91 16.32
CA ALA A 323 -18.46 27.16 16.28
C ALA A 323 -19.03 28.13 15.22
N GLN A 324 -19.37 27.64 14.03
CA GLN A 324 -20.03 28.44 12.97
C GLN A 324 -21.37 29.03 13.45
N TRP A 325 -22.21 28.21 14.09
CA TRP A 325 -23.52 28.64 14.57
C TRP A 325 -23.50 29.60 15.77
N LEU A 326 -22.33 29.87 16.38
CA LEU A 326 -22.21 30.94 17.37
C LEU A 326 -22.46 32.32 16.74
N ALA A 327 -22.07 32.50 15.48
CA ALA A 327 -22.27 33.75 14.74
C ALA A 327 -23.55 33.73 13.89
N GLU A 328 -23.88 32.57 13.30
CA GLU A 328 -25.02 32.44 12.35
C GLU A 328 -26.36 32.13 13.04
N GLY A 329 -26.30 31.64 14.28
CA GLY A 329 -27.43 30.99 14.94
C GLY A 329 -27.59 29.52 14.51
N VAL A 330 -28.23 28.72 15.34
CA VAL A 330 -28.50 27.31 15.04
C VAL A 330 -29.62 27.23 13.99
N PRO A 331 -29.41 26.57 12.84
CA PRO A 331 -30.45 26.42 11.83
C PRO A 331 -31.72 25.80 12.41
N ASN A 332 -32.89 26.36 12.08
CA ASN A 332 -34.19 25.85 12.51
C ASN A 332 -34.63 24.64 11.67
N LYS A 333 -33.84 23.56 11.75
CA LYS A 333 -34.10 22.24 11.16
C LYS A 333 -34.09 21.21 12.27
N THR A 334 -35.13 20.36 12.32
CA THR A 334 -35.21 19.24 13.25
C THR A 334 -34.68 17.97 12.61
N ALA A 335 -33.84 17.23 13.32
CA ALA A 335 -33.41 15.91 12.90
C ALA A 335 -33.96 14.83 13.83
N ASP A 336 -34.47 13.74 13.26
CA ASP A 336 -34.94 12.58 14.01
C ASP A 336 -33.76 11.71 14.43
N LEU A 337 -33.51 11.62 15.74
CA LEU A 337 -32.41 10.85 16.30
C LEU A 337 -32.51 9.36 16.00
N THR A 338 -33.73 8.80 15.93
CA THR A 338 -33.94 7.38 15.65
C THR A 338 -33.54 7.07 14.21
N GLN A 339 -34.01 7.87 13.26
CA GLN A 339 -33.63 7.76 11.85
C GLN A 339 -32.12 7.98 11.65
N LEU A 340 -31.53 8.99 12.29
CA LEU A 340 -30.08 9.24 12.22
C LEU A 340 -29.28 8.05 12.75
N ARG A 341 -29.67 7.48 13.89
CA ARG A 341 -29.01 6.30 14.46
C ARG A 341 -29.14 5.09 13.55
N GLN A 342 -30.30 4.89 12.92
CA GLN A 342 -30.51 3.82 11.96
C GLN A 342 -29.62 4.00 10.73
N ALA A 343 -29.61 5.19 10.13
CA ALA A 343 -28.78 5.51 8.97
C ALA A 343 -27.28 5.33 9.26
N LEU A 344 -26.79 5.82 10.41
CA LEU A 344 -25.40 5.66 10.83
C LEU A 344 -24.99 4.20 11.03
N ASN A 345 -25.90 3.38 11.58
CA ASN A 345 -25.66 1.95 11.75
C ASN A 345 -25.64 1.21 10.40
N GLN A 346 -26.57 1.53 9.50
CA GLN A 346 -26.63 0.97 8.15
C GLN A 346 -25.37 1.31 7.36
N LEU A 347 -24.95 2.58 7.37
CA LEU A 347 -23.71 3.03 6.72
C LEU A 347 -22.48 2.37 7.36
N GLY A 348 -22.45 2.21 8.68
CA GLY A 348 -21.38 1.48 9.37
C GLY A 348 -21.25 0.03 8.90
N SER A 349 -22.36 -0.69 8.78
CA SER A 349 -22.38 -2.05 8.23
C SER A 349 -21.92 -2.09 6.78
N ALA A 350 -22.46 -1.20 5.94
CA ALA A 350 -22.12 -1.14 4.51
C ALA A 350 -20.62 -0.83 4.28
N ILE A 351 -20.00 0.00 5.12
CA ILE A 351 -18.55 0.24 5.08
C ILE A 351 -17.79 -1.06 5.33
N LEU A 352 -18.16 -1.82 6.37
CA LEU A 352 -17.49 -3.07 6.73
C LEU A 352 -17.67 -4.15 5.64
N GLU A 353 -18.88 -4.30 5.13
CA GLU A 353 -19.22 -5.23 4.04
C GLU A 353 -18.45 -4.91 2.76
N THR A 354 -18.45 -3.65 2.32
CA THR A 354 -17.73 -3.23 1.11
C THR A 354 -16.22 -3.34 1.31
N LEU A 355 -15.72 -3.03 2.51
CA LEU A 355 -14.31 -3.15 2.85
C LEU A 355 -13.85 -4.61 2.83
N THR A 356 -14.60 -5.55 3.40
CA THR A 356 -14.23 -6.98 3.35
C THR A 356 -14.22 -7.50 1.91
N ALA A 357 -15.17 -7.08 1.06
CA ALA A 357 -15.19 -7.43 -0.36
C ALA A 357 -13.96 -6.87 -1.10
N HIS A 358 -13.60 -5.60 -0.85
CA HIS A 358 -12.38 -5.01 -1.41
C HIS A 358 -11.13 -5.79 -1.00
N LEU A 359 -10.96 -6.06 0.30
CA LEU A 359 -9.81 -6.75 0.84
C LEU A 359 -9.70 -8.18 0.29
N ALA A 360 -10.82 -8.88 0.13
CA ALA A 360 -10.86 -10.23 -0.42
C ALA A 360 -10.43 -10.28 -1.90
N GLN A 361 -10.84 -9.30 -2.71
CA GLN A 361 -10.59 -9.30 -4.15
C GLN A 361 -9.27 -8.61 -4.55
N HIS A 362 -8.88 -7.57 -3.82
CA HIS A 362 -7.79 -6.69 -4.21
C HIS A 362 -6.66 -6.59 -3.17
N GLY A 363 -6.82 -7.20 -1.99
CA GLY A 363 -5.88 -7.06 -0.87
C GLY A 363 -6.04 -5.74 -0.10
N ASN A 364 -5.16 -5.55 0.89
CA ASN A 364 -5.06 -4.40 1.77
C ASN A 364 -5.07 -3.06 1.02
N LEU A 365 -5.61 -2.03 1.68
CA LEU A 365 -5.51 -0.64 1.22
C LEU A 365 -4.08 -0.13 1.43
N THR A 366 -3.40 0.27 0.37
CA THR A 366 -2.00 0.75 0.39
C THR A 366 -1.94 2.22 -0.05
N PRO A 367 -0.81 2.94 0.16
CA PRO A 367 -0.71 4.38 -0.10
C PRO A 367 -1.13 4.83 -1.51
N GLU A 368 -1.07 3.93 -2.50
CA GLU A 368 -1.50 4.17 -3.88
C GLU A 368 -2.98 4.62 -4.02
N LEU A 369 -3.85 4.28 -3.06
CA LEU A 369 -5.26 4.68 -3.08
C LEU A 369 -5.53 5.99 -2.32
N ALA A 370 -4.51 6.61 -1.70
CA ALA A 370 -4.67 7.83 -0.92
C ALA A 370 -5.25 9.01 -1.73
N PRO A 371 -4.84 9.28 -2.99
CA PRO A 371 -5.42 10.36 -3.78
C PRO A 371 -6.92 10.13 -4.03
N ALA A 372 -7.32 8.89 -4.33
CA ALA A 372 -8.72 8.53 -4.53
C ALA A 372 -9.55 8.69 -3.25
N PHE A 373 -8.96 8.37 -2.09
CA PHE A 373 -9.58 8.62 -0.79
C PHE A 373 -9.81 10.11 -0.54
N HIS A 374 -8.76 10.93 -0.70
CA HIS A 374 -8.86 12.38 -0.44
C HIS A 374 -9.89 13.07 -1.34
N ALA A 375 -9.98 12.65 -2.61
CA ALA A 375 -10.96 13.15 -3.58
C ALA A 375 -12.40 12.68 -3.28
N ALA A 376 -12.57 11.49 -2.71
CA ALA A 376 -13.89 10.95 -2.37
C ALA A 376 -14.52 11.59 -1.12
N LEU A 377 -13.69 12.09 -0.19
CA LEU A 377 -14.15 12.72 1.05
C LEU A 377 -14.33 14.23 0.84
N ILE A 378 -15.56 14.63 0.58
CA ILE A 378 -15.96 16.02 0.29
C ILE A 378 -16.85 16.62 1.39
N THR A 379 -17.12 15.88 2.46
CA THR A 379 -17.89 16.34 3.62
C THR A 379 -17.38 17.69 4.15
N ASP A 380 -18.29 18.65 4.28
CA ASP A 380 -18.02 19.95 4.89
C ASP A 380 -17.43 19.82 6.31
N ASN A 381 -16.58 20.77 6.69
CA ASN A 381 -15.90 20.78 7.98
C ASN A 381 -15.01 19.55 8.26
N LEU A 382 -14.65 18.77 7.24
CA LEU A 382 -13.60 17.75 7.32
C LEU A 382 -12.27 18.31 6.76
N THR A 383 -11.22 18.34 7.58
CA THR A 383 -9.92 18.91 7.20
C THR A 383 -8.99 17.84 6.63
N ASP A 384 -7.92 18.26 5.94
CA ASP A 384 -6.91 17.33 5.40
C ASP A 384 -6.21 16.51 6.50
N LYS A 385 -6.01 17.08 7.70
CA LYS A 385 -5.48 16.33 8.85
C LYS A 385 -6.43 15.22 9.30
N ASP A 386 -7.74 15.45 9.23
CA ASP A 386 -8.74 14.43 9.53
C ASP A 386 -8.69 13.32 8.47
N LYS A 387 -8.62 13.69 7.17
CA LYS A 387 -8.50 12.75 6.05
C LYS A 387 -7.25 11.88 6.18
N GLN A 388 -6.10 12.49 6.50
CA GLN A 388 -4.83 11.77 6.68
C GLN A 388 -4.93 10.72 7.79
N ARG A 389 -5.44 11.09 8.97
CA ARG A 389 -5.60 10.17 10.11
C ARG A 389 -6.60 9.05 9.81
N LEU A 390 -7.72 9.38 9.15
CA LEU A 390 -8.71 8.39 8.72
C LEU A 390 -8.11 7.38 7.76
N TYR A 391 -7.36 7.84 6.77
CA TYR A 391 -6.77 6.95 5.78
C TYR A 391 -5.68 6.06 6.39
N GLN A 392 -4.78 6.61 7.20
CA GLN A 392 -3.73 5.85 7.89
C GLN A 392 -4.29 4.70 8.73
N THR A 393 -5.37 4.96 9.47
CA THR A 393 -6.03 3.92 10.28
C THR A 393 -6.83 2.93 9.43
N LEU A 394 -7.45 3.39 8.34
CA LEU A 394 -8.14 2.52 7.38
C LEU A 394 -7.17 1.53 6.69
N GLN A 395 -5.95 1.96 6.36
CA GLN A 395 -4.91 1.10 5.79
C GLN A 395 -4.45 -0.01 6.73
N SER A 396 -4.75 0.10 8.03
CA SER A 396 -4.40 -0.92 9.03
C SER A 396 -5.43 -2.03 9.13
N VAL A 397 -6.63 -1.87 8.54
CA VAL A 397 -7.69 -2.88 8.61
C VAL A 397 -7.26 -4.14 7.85
N ARG A 398 -7.50 -5.30 8.47
CA ARG A 398 -7.18 -6.63 7.91
C ARG A 398 -8.42 -7.51 7.86
N ARG A 399 -8.48 -8.34 6.82
CA ARG A 399 -9.49 -9.40 6.66
C ARG A 399 -8.93 -10.70 7.23
N ILE A 400 -9.78 -11.48 7.90
CA ILE A 400 -9.45 -12.84 8.37
C ILE A 400 -9.63 -13.81 7.20
N GLU A 401 -8.58 -14.55 6.86
CA GLU A 401 -8.62 -15.57 5.81
C GLU A 401 -9.52 -16.76 6.21
N ASN A 402 -10.12 -17.41 5.22
CA ASN A 402 -10.98 -18.60 5.39
C ASN A 402 -12.25 -18.40 6.26
N CYS A 403 -12.61 -17.15 6.56
CA CYS A 403 -13.85 -16.84 7.24
C CYS A 403 -15.02 -16.78 6.24
N GLN A 404 -16.14 -17.40 6.61
CA GLN A 404 -17.44 -17.24 5.97
C GLN A 404 -18.23 -16.21 6.78
N ALA A 405 -18.79 -15.20 6.12
CA ALA A 405 -19.66 -14.25 6.79
C ALA A 405 -20.85 -15.00 7.38
N THR A 406 -21.14 -14.74 8.66
CA THR A 406 -22.35 -15.26 9.31
C THR A 406 -23.49 -14.31 8.98
N ASP A 407 -24.54 -14.82 8.33
CA ASP A 407 -25.78 -14.09 8.01
C ASP A 407 -26.46 -13.47 9.24
#